data_AF-A0A183GQE7-F1
#
_entry.id   AF-A0A183GQE7-F1
#
_cell.length_a   1.000
_cell.length_b   1.000
_cell.length_c   1.000
_cell.angle_alpha   90.00
_cell.angle_beta   90.00
_cell.angle_gamma   90.00
#
_symmetry.space_group_name_H-M   'P 1'
#
loop_
_entity.id
_entity.type
_entity.pdbx_description
1 polymer ?
#
loop_
_entity_poly.entity_id
_entity_poly.type
_entity_poly.pdbx_seq_one_letter_code
_entity_poly.pdbx_strand_id
1 'polypeptide(L)'
;MSALRGGKDVHKPAKGVCSTICPEGMEEDPDNKKRCRKCAGECVRKCPGNITVDSMSKAMQLKHCSVIEGYLEVEMRVGMSSVAASQLTDIFGKITTIDGYFVVRLSPSFVNLHMFRSLTRITGRSLYRDKYAMSIFENSNLQKLFPPENRLVIESGSVQFQNNRMLCYFRIKELMTILGRKHEMSEEDQSLSYYSNGDKAICEESSFNLTVVESGVSQTAFTLRWPALNTSDIDHRKFLGYDILYKEVSWPDPNLSIDDDRSSCQDTDSWYYHFEGVNENIERINGTGPEYVTAMIGNSHIKPHTLYAVYVTTKMVRHQGARNAVSNIAFVRTRFAVPDPPRITKAEALGTNEIMVEWDPPAQPNGDISHYVISWRAMNDDYMNQYMGAAVCHDDISRNLDLSLGLADGLRDPTTPAPRAVSVLMDGNGDRRSDTCLRNEGCCKCSLKGTPNEFDESVESQTAFENAVHNVVFVQK
;
A
#
# COMPACT_ATOMS: atom_id res chain seq x y z
N MET A 1 23.85 -18.53 -2.61
CA MET A 1 23.90 -19.71 -1.70
C MET A 1 25.33 -19.89 -1.20
N SER A 2 25.51 -20.32 0.05
CA SER A 2 26.76 -20.37 0.86
C SER A 2 27.08 -19.02 1.55
N ALA A 3 27.28 -18.88 2.87
CA ALA A 3 27.44 -19.87 3.94
C ALA A 3 26.97 -19.28 5.30
N LEU A 4 26.06 -19.98 5.98
CA LEU A 4 25.85 -19.92 7.43
C LEU A 4 26.42 -21.23 7.98
N ARG A 5 27.64 -21.25 8.53
CA ARG A 5 28.24 -22.47 9.09
C ARG A 5 28.58 -22.27 10.57
N GLY A 6 27.77 -22.90 11.41
CA GLY A 6 27.97 -22.99 12.86
C GLY A 6 27.23 -24.14 13.56
N GLY A 7 26.55 -25.02 12.83
CA GLY A 7 25.91 -26.24 13.34
C GLY A 7 25.89 -27.32 12.26
N LYS A 8 25.86 -28.61 12.63
CA LYS A 8 25.70 -29.70 11.65
C LYS A 8 24.33 -29.57 11.00
N ASP A 9 24.29 -29.03 9.78
CA ASP A 9 23.08 -28.87 8.99
C ASP A 9 22.39 -30.22 8.75
N VAL A 10 21.25 -30.44 9.42
CA VAL A 10 20.46 -31.67 9.28
C VAL A 10 19.62 -31.57 8.01
N HIS A 11 20.04 -32.31 6.99
CA HIS A 11 19.34 -32.36 5.71
C HIS A 11 18.18 -33.36 5.76
N LYS A 12 17.07 -33.00 5.11
CA LYS A 12 15.78 -33.70 5.11
C LYS A 12 15.37 -33.96 3.66
N PRO A 13 15.18 -35.23 3.23
CA PRO A 13 14.70 -35.54 1.90
C PRO A 13 13.17 -35.39 1.83
N ALA A 14 12.66 -34.60 0.89
CA ALA A 14 11.23 -34.43 0.64
C ALA A 14 10.96 -34.04 -0.82
N LYS A 15 9.93 -34.62 -1.44
CA LYS A 15 9.52 -34.35 -2.84
C LYS A 15 10.70 -34.40 -3.86
N GLY A 16 11.63 -35.33 -3.67
CA GLY A 16 12.80 -35.49 -4.55
C GLY A 16 13.94 -34.48 -4.33
N VAL A 17 13.83 -33.57 -3.35
CA VAL A 17 14.85 -32.58 -3.01
C VAL A 17 15.37 -32.84 -1.59
N CYS A 18 16.68 -32.72 -1.40
CA CYS A 18 17.32 -32.81 -0.09
C CYS A 18 17.71 -31.40 0.38
N SER A 19 17.06 -30.88 1.41
CA SER A 19 17.23 -29.52 1.91
C SER A 19 17.26 -29.50 3.44
N THR A 20 17.82 -28.44 4.03
CA THR A 20 17.77 -28.22 5.50
C THR A 20 16.38 -27.79 5.98
N ILE A 21 15.53 -27.33 5.06
CA ILE A 21 14.19 -26.81 5.31
C ILE A 21 13.17 -27.64 4.51
N CYS A 22 12.05 -27.98 5.16
CA CYS A 22 10.97 -28.72 4.50
C CYS A 22 10.28 -27.88 3.41
N PRO A 23 9.89 -28.50 2.29
CA PRO A 23 9.22 -27.80 1.19
C PRO A 23 7.80 -27.38 1.56
N GLU A 24 7.21 -26.52 0.74
CA GLU A 24 5.85 -25.99 0.97
C GLU A 24 4.80 -27.12 1.13
N GLY A 25 3.92 -26.95 2.12
CA GLY A 25 2.93 -27.95 2.54
C GLY A 25 3.47 -29.06 3.45
N MET A 26 4.73 -28.98 3.88
CA MET A 26 5.35 -29.91 4.82
C MET A 26 6.07 -29.19 5.96
N GLU A 27 6.10 -29.82 7.13
CA GLU A 27 6.78 -29.34 8.33
C GLU A 27 7.77 -30.39 8.85
N GLU A 28 8.72 -29.94 9.69
CA GLU A 28 9.65 -30.84 10.37
C GLU A 28 8.89 -31.76 11.32
N ASP A 29 9.20 -33.06 11.27
CA ASP A 29 8.61 -34.03 12.18
C ASP A 29 9.12 -33.78 13.62
N PRO A 30 8.22 -33.54 14.60
CA PRO A 30 8.59 -33.31 16.00
C PRO A 30 9.43 -34.46 16.59
N ASP A 31 9.16 -35.69 16.17
CA ASP A 31 9.80 -36.90 16.69
C ASP A 31 11.09 -37.24 15.93
N ASN A 32 11.28 -36.69 14.72
CA ASN A 32 12.42 -37.00 13.87
C ASN A 32 12.85 -35.80 12.99
N LYS A 33 13.87 -35.07 13.45
CA LYS A 33 14.47 -33.92 12.74
C LYS A 33 15.00 -34.20 11.33
N LYS A 34 15.09 -35.47 10.89
CA LYS A 34 15.51 -35.84 9.52
C LYS A 34 14.34 -36.09 8.57
N ARG A 35 13.10 -36.02 9.04
CA ARG A 35 11.89 -36.30 8.25
C ARG A 35 11.02 -35.05 8.15
N CYS A 36 10.44 -34.83 6.97
CA CYS A 36 9.36 -33.88 6.76
C CYS A 36 8.04 -34.64 6.74
N ARG A 37 7.01 -34.11 7.41
CA ARG A 37 5.64 -34.64 7.39
C ARG A 37 4.69 -33.64 6.75
N LYS A 38 3.56 -34.11 6.22
CA LYS A 38 2.49 -33.22 5.78
C LYS A 38 1.86 -32.54 7.00
N CYS A 39 1.65 -31.23 6.90
CA CYS A 39 1.03 -30.46 7.96
C CYS A 39 -0.47 -30.79 8.04
N ALA A 40 -1.01 -30.88 9.25
CA ALA A 40 -2.46 -31.06 9.46
C ALA A 40 -3.25 -29.74 9.32
N GLY A 41 -2.55 -28.60 9.28
CA GLY A 41 -3.06 -27.25 9.12
C GLY A 41 -1.98 -26.33 8.53
N GLU A 42 -1.88 -25.09 9.02
CA GLU A 42 -0.80 -24.19 8.57
C GLU A 42 0.58 -24.72 9.02
N CYS A 43 1.50 -24.84 8.07
CA CYS A 43 2.80 -25.44 8.29
C CYS A 43 3.71 -24.54 9.13
N VAL A 44 4.28 -25.10 10.21
CA VAL A 44 5.29 -24.40 11.00
C VAL A 44 6.65 -24.56 10.33
N ARG A 45 7.21 -23.45 9.83
CA ARG A 45 8.57 -23.42 9.29
C ARG A 45 9.54 -22.83 10.29
N LYS A 46 10.53 -23.61 10.69
CA LYS A 46 11.65 -23.16 11.53
C LYS A 46 12.80 -22.67 10.66
N CYS A 47 13.32 -21.50 10.98
CA CYS A 47 14.39 -20.83 10.26
C CYS A 47 15.59 -20.67 11.20
N PRO A 48 16.67 -21.44 10.97
CA PRO A 48 17.78 -21.52 11.90
C PRO A 48 18.72 -20.32 11.80
N GLY A 49 19.29 -19.93 12.94
CA GLY A 49 20.37 -18.96 13.02
C GLY A 49 19.91 -17.54 13.31
N ASN A 50 20.90 -16.66 13.38
CA ASN A 50 20.74 -15.25 13.71
C ASN A 50 20.52 -14.42 12.43
N ILE A 51 19.46 -13.62 12.40
CA ILE A 51 19.00 -12.98 11.17
C ILE A 51 18.98 -11.47 11.34
N THR A 52 19.81 -10.77 10.58
CA THR A 52 19.79 -9.31 10.44
C THR A 52 19.30 -8.95 9.05
N VAL A 53 18.13 -8.35 8.97
CA VAL A 53 17.48 -7.91 7.74
C VAL A 53 17.85 -6.47 7.45
N ASP A 54 18.70 -6.27 6.45
CA ASP A 54 19.15 -4.96 5.96
C ASP A 54 18.87 -4.74 4.46
N SER A 55 18.25 -5.72 3.82
CA SER A 55 18.03 -5.78 2.38
C SER A 55 16.87 -6.72 2.04
N MET A 56 16.21 -6.46 0.90
CA MET A 56 15.07 -7.27 0.46
C MET A 56 15.45 -8.73 0.22
N SER A 57 16.67 -8.98 -0.26
CA SER A 57 17.18 -10.35 -0.46
C SER A 57 17.32 -11.14 0.85
N LYS A 58 17.61 -10.48 1.98
CA LYS A 58 17.60 -11.11 3.30
C LYS A 58 16.20 -11.24 3.86
N ALA A 59 15.34 -10.24 3.67
CA ALA A 59 13.93 -10.31 4.04
C ALA A 59 13.23 -11.50 3.34
N MET A 60 13.41 -11.66 2.03
CA MET A 60 12.82 -12.77 1.26
C MET A 60 13.22 -14.16 1.77
N GLN A 61 14.37 -14.32 2.45
CA GLN A 61 14.74 -15.61 3.05
C GLN A 61 13.84 -15.98 4.23
N LEU A 62 13.20 -14.98 4.85
CA LEU A 62 12.22 -15.15 5.91
C LEU A 62 10.82 -15.47 5.39
N LYS A 63 10.60 -15.43 4.07
CA LYS A 63 9.29 -15.74 3.50
C LYS A 63 8.86 -17.14 3.93
N HIS A 64 7.65 -17.24 4.48
CA HIS A 64 7.07 -18.44 5.09
C HIS A 64 7.70 -18.92 6.40
N CYS A 65 8.64 -18.19 7.02
CA CYS A 65 9.16 -18.54 8.35
C CYS A 65 8.11 -18.28 9.43
N SER A 66 7.92 -19.24 10.33
CA SER A 66 7.04 -19.12 11.49
C SER A 66 7.85 -18.97 12.78
N VAL A 67 8.97 -19.68 12.89
CA VAL A 67 9.82 -19.69 14.09
C VAL A 67 11.25 -19.36 13.70
N ILE A 68 11.86 -18.40 14.39
CA ILE A 68 13.27 -18.04 14.24
C ILE A 68 14.07 -18.64 15.39
N GLU A 69 14.94 -19.61 15.08
CA GLU A 69 15.82 -20.27 16.07
C GLU A 69 17.12 -19.44 16.24
N GLY A 70 16.94 -18.21 16.74
CA GLY A 70 17.99 -17.20 16.90
C GLY A 70 17.36 -15.84 17.17
N TYR A 71 18.10 -14.75 16.94
CA TYR A 71 17.55 -13.40 17.01
C TYR A 71 17.08 -12.88 15.65
N LEU A 72 16.20 -11.88 15.68
CA LEU A 72 15.80 -11.10 14.50
C LEU A 72 16.12 -9.62 14.73
N GLU A 73 16.98 -9.06 13.89
CA GLU A 73 17.22 -7.62 13.81
C GLU A 73 16.74 -7.08 12.46
N VAL A 74 16.01 -5.98 12.48
CA VAL A 74 15.52 -5.30 11.27
C VAL A 74 16.12 -3.90 11.21
N GLU A 75 16.82 -3.61 10.13
CA GLU A 75 17.48 -2.34 9.85
C GLU A 75 17.26 -1.90 8.40
N MET A 76 16.23 -1.09 8.15
CA MET A 76 15.87 -0.65 6.79
C MET A 76 16.75 0.52 6.33
N ARG A 77 17.96 0.23 5.83
CA ARG A 77 18.85 1.25 5.23
C ARG A 77 18.32 1.74 3.86
N VAL A 78 18.82 2.91 3.43
CA VAL A 78 18.55 3.52 2.12
C VAL A 78 18.89 2.52 1.02
N GLY A 79 17.87 2.03 0.31
CA GLY A 79 17.95 0.92 -0.66
C GLY A 79 16.81 -0.08 -0.55
N MET A 80 16.18 -0.20 0.61
CA MET A 80 14.97 -1.02 0.86
C MET A 80 13.70 -0.15 1.02
N SER A 81 13.85 1.17 0.92
CA SER A 81 12.77 2.17 1.03
C SER A 81 11.82 2.20 -0.17
N SER A 82 12.16 1.51 -1.27
CA SER A 82 11.31 1.32 -2.47
C SER A 82 10.52 0.01 -2.45
N VAL A 83 10.62 -0.78 -1.37
CA VAL A 83 9.86 -2.03 -1.21
C VAL A 83 8.45 -1.71 -0.72
N ALA A 84 7.45 -2.19 -1.44
CA ALA A 84 6.05 -2.05 -1.04
C ALA A 84 5.81 -2.69 0.34
N ALA A 85 5.13 -1.98 1.24
CA ALA A 85 4.87 -2.44 2.60
C ALA A 85 4.15 -3.79 2.65
N SER A 86 3.24 -4.04 1.68
CA SER A 86 2.53 -5.33 1.54
C SER A 86 3.47 -6.52 1.34
N GLN A 87 4.59 -6.34 0.65
CA GLN A 87 5.58 -7.42 0.49
C GLN A 87 6.27 -7.74 1.82
N LEU A 88 6.54 -6.74 2.64
CA LEU A 88 7.14 -6.95 3.95
C LEU A 88 6.14 -7.60 4.91
N THR A 89 4.85 -7.25 4.82
CA THR A 89 3.77 -7.94 5.55
C THR A 89 3.65 -9.42 5.14
N ASP A 90 3.77 -9.75 3.85
CA ASP A 90 3.78 -11.16 3.38
C ASP A 90 4.99 -11.93 3.94
N ILE A 91 6.14 -11.26 4.09
CA ILE A 91 7.37 -11.86 4.61
C ILE A 91 7.30 -12.06 6.12
N PHE A 92 7.01 -11.01 6.88
CA PHE A 92 7.10 -11.02 8.34
C PHE A 92 5.81 -11.47 9.03
N GLY A 93 4.67 -11.37 8.35
CA GLY A 93 3.34 -11.58 8.92
C GLY A 93 3.05 -12.99 9.40
N LYS A 94 3.91 -13.97 9.06
CA LYS A 94 3.80 -15.36 9.54
C LYS A 94 4.70 -15.69 10.72
N ILE A 95 5.61 -14.80 11.11
CA ILE A 95 6.54 -15.06 12.21
C ILE A 95 5.76 -15.00 13.52
N THR A 96 5.70 -16.14 14.23
CA THR A 96 4.99 -16.28 15.51
C THR A 96 5.92 -16.29 16.70
N THR A 97 7.16 -16.79 16.54
CA THR A 97 8.08 -17.00 17.66
C THR A 97 9.52 -16.66 17.29
N ILE A 98 10.21 -15.96 18.20
CA ILE A 98 11.64 -15.66 18.11
C ILE A 98 12.32 -16.21 19.38
N ASP A 99 13.29 -17.11 19.21
CA ASP A 99 13.96 -17.74 20.35
C ASP A 99 14.93 -16.78 21.07
N GLY A 100 15.63 -15.93 20.31
CA GLY A 100 16.57 -14.94 20.84
C GLY A 100 15.88 -13.63 21.24
N TYR A 101 16.36 -12.53 20.69
CA TYR A 101 15.81 -11.19 20.87
C TYR A 101 15.26 -10.61 19.57
N PHE A 102 14.45 -9.56 19.68
CA PHE A 102 13.86 -8.82 18.56
C PHE A 102 14.30 -7.36 18.58
N VAL A 103 14.92 -6.89 17.49
CA VAL A 103 15.35 -5.50 17.34
C VAL A 103 14.79 -4.89 16.08
N VAL A 104 14.26 -3.68 16.18
CA VAL A 104 13.92 -2.84 15.03
C VAL A 104 14.61 -1.50 15.20
N ARG A 105 15.53 -1.17 14.29
CA ARG A 105 16.30 0.06 14.38
C ARG A 105 16.50 0.73 13.04
N LEU A 106 16.71 2.05 13.05
CA LEU A 106 17.08 2.84 11.86
C LEU A 106 16.19 2.51 10.64
N SER A 107 14.88 2.36 10.88
CA SER A 107 13.92 1.93 9.87
C SER A 107 12.90 3.02 9.57
N PRO A 108 13.28 4.10 8.86
CA PRO A 108 12.42 5.26 8.63
C PRO A 108 11.19 4.96 7.77
N SER A 109 11.17 3.86 7.02
CA SER A 109 9.97 3.49 6.25
C SER A 109 8.83 2.96 7.13
N PHE A 110 9.12 2.48 8.34
CA PHE A 110 8.12 1.85 9.20
C PHE A 110 7.28 2.90 9.92
N VAL A 111 5.97 2.89 9.62
CA VAL A 111 4.96 3.70 10.34
C VAL A 111 4.39 2.91 11.53
N ASN A 112 4.35 1.59 11.45
CA ASN A 112 3.88 0.71 12.52
C ASN A 112 4.61 -0.65 12.50
N LEU A 113 4.33 -1.51 13.47
CA LEU A 113 4.85 -2.89 13.53
C LEU A 113 3.77 -3.95 13.23
N HIS A 114 2.67 -3.58 12.56
CA HIS A 114 1.59 -4.52 12.20
C HIS A 114 2.04 -5.62 11.24
N MET A 115 3.12 -5.40 10.49
CA MET A 115 3.74 -6.45 9.68
C MET A 115 4.20 -7.67 10.51
N PHE A 116 4.38 -7.51 11.82
CA PHE A 116 4.66 -8.58 12.77
C PHE A 116 3.41 -9.01 13.55
N ARG A 117 2.20 -8.85 13.00
CA ARG A 117 0.91 -9.12 13.68
C ARG A 117 0.81 -10.48 14.35
N SER A 118 1.46 -11.51 13.79
CA SER A 118 1.41 -12.88 14.31
C SER A 118 2.46 -13.17 15.39
N LEU A 119 3.39 -12.25 15.65
CA LEU A 119 4.43 -12.44 16.65
C LEU A 119 3.80 -12.44 18.04
N THR A 120 3.83 -13.59 18.70
CA THR A 120 3.17 -13.83 19.99
C THR A 120 4.14 -14.25 21.08
N ARG A 121 5.38 -14.62 20.73
CA ARG A 121 6.37 -15.09 21.72
C ARG A 121 7.80 -14.68 21.36
N ILE A 122 8.50 -14.11 22.35
CA ILE A 122 9.96 -13.92 22.34
C ILE A 122 10.53 -14.64 23.57
N THR A 123 11.39 -15.64 23.39
CA THR A 123 11.86 -16.43 24.55
C THR A 123 13.04 -15.78 25.27
N GLY A 124 13.86 -14.96 24.60
CA GLY A 124 14.98 -14.26 25.24
C GLY A 124 16.12 -15.19 25.67
N ARG A 125 16.36 -16.29 24.93
CA ARG A 125 17.51 -17.18 25.15
C ARG A 125 18.86 -16.49 24.91
N SER A 126 18.85 -15.49 24.04
CA SER A 126 19.92 -14.52 23.85
C SER A 126 19.33 -13.12 23.99
N LEU A 127 20.14 -12.18 24.47
CA LEU A 127 19.71 -10.81 24.77
C LEU A 127 20.55 -9.80 24.00
N TYR A 128 19.91 -8.76 23.48
CA TYR A 128 20.58 -7.62 22.90
C TYR A 128 21.29 -6.83 24.01
N ARG A 129 22.61 -6.64 23.85
CA ARG A 129 23.50 -6.03 24.85
C ARG A 129 23.39 -6.70 26.23
N ASP A 130 23.19 -8.02 26.24
CA ASP A 130 23.08 -8.85 27.44
C ASP A 130 21.94 -8.45 28.41
N LYS A 131 21.01 -7.59 27.97
CA LYS A 131 19.90 -7.09 28.80
C LYS A 131 18.53 -7.21 28.12
N TYR A 132 18.40 -6.87 26.84
CA TYR A 132 17.10 -6.65 26.22
C TYR A 132 16.66 -7.82 25.34
N ALA A 133 15.45 -8.31 25.54
CA ALA A 133 14.81 -9.26 24.62
C ALA A 133 14.04 -8.57 23.50
N MET A 134 13.64 -7.31 23.70
CA MET A 134 13.07 -6.47 22.65
C MET A 134 13.65 -5.06 22.74
N SER A 135 14.14 -4.52 21.62
CA SER A 135 14.65 -3.15 21.55
C SER A 135 14.23 -2.47 20.25
N ILE A 136 13.47 -1.38 20.36
CA ILE A 136 12.92 -0.62 19.22
C ILE A 136 13.41 0.81 19.35
N PHE A 137 14.31 1.24 18.46
CA PHE A 137 14.93 2.55 18.59
C PHE A 137 15.33 3.20 17.27
N GLU A 138 15.44 4.53 17.24
CA GLU A 138 15.86 5.28 16.05
C GLU A 138 14.93 5.04 14.83
N ASN A 139 13.64 4.82 15.07
CA ASN A 139 12.64 4.69 14.01
C ASN A 139 11.87 6.01 13.92
N SER A 140 12.34 6.90 13.04
CA SER A 140 11.91 8.30 13.02
C SER A 140 10.43 8.51 12.70
N ASN A 141 9.80 7.59 11.97
CA ASN A 141 8.40 7.71 11.53
C ASN A 141 7.46 6.69 12.18
N LEU A 142 7.96 5.88 13.11
CA LEU A 142 7.16 4.86 13.80
C LEU A 142 6.14 5.55 14.72
N GLN A 143 4.86 5.28 14.50
CA GLN A 143 3.73 5.90 15.21
C GLN A 143 2.96 4.89 16.07
N LYS A 144 2.86 3.65 15.60
CA LYS A 144 2.14 2.56 16.28
C LYS A 144 3.01 1.32 16.42
N LEU A 145 2.65 0.43 17.34
CA LEU A 145 3.38 -0.80 17.62
C LEU A 145 2.68 -1.99 16.95
N PHE A 146 2.33 -3.01 17.73
CA PHE A 146 1.58 -4.17 17.27
C PHE A 146 0.06 -3.88 17.27
N PRO A 147 -0.74 -4.70 16.57
CA PRO A 147 -2.19 -4.59 16.62
C PRO A 147 -2.73 -4.71 18.05
N PRO A 148 -3.83 -4.02 18.42
CA PRO A 148 -4.40 -4.06 19.78
C PRO A 148 -4.76 -5.46 20.29
N GLU A 149 -5.12 -6.37 19.38
CA GLU A 149 -5.43 -7.78 19.64
C GLU A 149 -4.19 -8.65 19.85
N ASN A 150 -3.00 -8.15 19.56
CA ASN A 150 -1.77 -8.89 19.75
C ASN A 150 -1.54 -9.19 21.25
N ARG A 151 -1.07 -10.41 21.52
CA ARG A 151 -0.81 -10.92 22.89
C ARG A 151 0.62 -11.45 22.98
N LEU A 152 1.58 -10.60 22.63
CA LEU A 152 3.00 -10.90 22.77
C LEU A 152 3.36 -11.25 24.21
N VAL A 153 4.18 -12.30 24.39
CA VAL A 153 4.79 -12.68 25.66
C VAL A 153 6.31 -12.70 25.52
N ILE A 154 7.00 -12.09 26.49
CA ILE A 154 8.47 -12.07 26.57
C ILE A 154 8.90 -12.85 27.82
N GLU A 155 9.49 -14.04 27.62
CA GLU A 155 9.82 -14.97 28.71
C GLU A 155 11.02 -14.49 29.55
N SER A 156 12.08 -13.97 28.91
CA SER A 156 13.31 -13.51 29.56
C SER A 156 13.82 -12.22 28.91
N GLY A 157 14.61 -11.41 29.63
CA GLY A 157 15.19 -10.14 29.16
C GLY A 157 14.25 -8.93 29.27
N SER A 158 14.79 -7.71 29.25
CA SER A 158 14.04 -6.44 29.38
C SER A 158 13.58 -5.87 28.03
N VAL A 159 12.79 -4.79 28.07
CA VAL A 159 12.31 -4.07 26.87
C VAL A 159 12.90 -2.66 26.80
N GLN A 160 13.22 -2.19 25.59
CA GLN A 160 13.75 -0.85 25.35
C GLN A 160 13.01 -0.14 24.20
N PHE A 161 12.70 1.14 24.42
CA PHE A 161 12.19 2.09 23.43
C PHE A 161 12.94 3.42 23.53
N GLN A 162 13.68 3.80 22.49
CA GLN A 162 14.46 5.04 22.49
C GLN A 162 14.44 5.76 21.14
N ASN A 163 14.35 7.09 21.16
CA ASN A 163 14.41 7.93 19.96
C ASN A 163 13.40 7.54 18.86
N ASN A 164 12.18 7.12 19.26
CA ASN A 164 11.06 6.90 18.33
C ASN A 164 10.17 8.14 18.36
N ARG A 165 10.59 9.18 17.63
CA ARG A 165 10.08 10.55 17.81
C ARG A 165 8.59 10.72 17.49
N MET A 166 8.04 9.84 16.65
CA MET A 166 6.62 9.85 16.28
C MET A 166 5.77 8.84 17.08
N LEU A 167 6.40 8.04 17.97
CA LEU A 167 5.74 7.01 18.76
C LEU A 167 5.32 7.56 20.12
N CYS A 168 4.02 7.79 20.30
CA CYS A 168 3.49 8.30 21.55
C CYS A 168 3.79 7.39 22.74
N TYR A 169 4.33 7.97 23.82
CA TYR A 169 4.75 7.22 25.00
C TYR A 169 3.64 6.40 25.65
N PHE A 170 2.38 6.86 25.61
CA PHE A 170 1.26 6.09 26.17
C PHE A 170 1.07 4.73 25.47
N ARG A 171 1.39 4.62 24.18
CA ARG A 171 1.37 3.34 23.44
C ARG A 171 2.40 2.35 23.98
N ILE A 172 3.57 2.87 24.38
CA ILE A 172 4.60 2.07 25.06
C ILE A 172 4.09 1.62 26.44
N LYS A 173 3.44 2.52 27.21
CA LYS A 173 2.84 2.15 28.51
C LYS A 173 1.78 1.05 28.39
N GLU A 174 0.92 1.15 27.38
CA GLU A 174 -0.10 0.14 27.07
C GLU A 174 0.56 -1.21 26.78
N LEU A 175 1.57 -1.25 25.91
CA LEU A 175 2.29 -2.48 25.60
C LEU A 175 2.98 -3.08 26.84
N MET A 176 3.69 -2.26 27.63
CA MET A 176 4.34 -2.72 28.86
C MET A 176 3.34 -3.28 29.89
N THR A 177 2.10 -2.77 29.88
CA THR A 177 0.99 -3.31 30.68
C THR A 177 0.57 -4.68 30.19
N ILE A 178 0.39 -4.85 28.87
CA ILE A 178 0.03 -6.14 28.24
C ILE A 178 1.11 -7.19 28.50
N LEU A 179 2.39 -6.79 28.43
CA LEU A 179 3.54 -7.64 28.69
C LEU A 179 3.71 -8.03 30.18
N GLY A 180 2.95 -7.42 31.10
CA GLY A 180 3.10 -7.64 32.55
C GLY A 180 4.38 -7.03 33.14
N ARG A 181 4.96 -6.03 32.48
CA ARG A 181 6.30 -5.49 32.76
C ARG A 181 6.31 -4.03 33.23
N LYS A 182 5.22 -3.60 33.90
CA LYS A 182 5.11 -2.23 34.46
C LYS A 182 6.26 -1.85 35.40
N HIS A 183 6.88 -2.83 36.07
CA HIS A 183 8.00 -2.60 36.99
C HIS A 183 9.27 -2.09 36.30
N GLU A 184 9.42 -2.29 34.99
CA GLU A 184 10.56 -1.77 34.20
C GLU A 184 10.39 -0.30 33.81
N MET A 185 9.22 0.30 34.07
CA MET A 185 8.90 1.68 33.70
C MET A 185 9.37 2.72 34.73
N SER A 186 10.43 2.43 35.49
CA SER A 186 11.01 3.39 36.43
C SER A 186 11.51 4.63 35.68
N GLU A 187 11.27 5.82 36.22
CA GLU A 187 11.76 7.08 35.63
C GLU A 187 13.29 7.16 35.58
N GLU A 188 13.97 6.37 36.42
CA GLU A 188 15.44 6.26 36.43
C GLU A 188 15.97 5.41 35.26
N ASP A 189 15.15 4.50 34.69
CA ASP A 189 15.56 3.67 33.57
C ASP A 189 15.34 4.42 32.24
N GLN A 190 16.42 4.98 31.70
CA GLN A 190 16.43 5.69 30.41
C GLN A 190 16.04 4.81 29.21
N SER A 191 15.89 3.49 29.39
CA SER A 191 15.49 2.56 28.32
C SER A 191 14.08 2.81 27.78
N LEU A 192 13.20 3.50 28.52
CA LEU A 192 11.83 3.83 28.11
C LEU A 192 11.56 5.35 28.15
N SER A 193 12.59 6.17 27.91
CA SER A 193 12.55 7.62 28.12
C SER A 193 11.38 8.32 27.41
N TYR A 194 10.51 8.97 28.19
CA TYR A 194 9.42 9.82 27.71
C TYR A 194 9.93 10.95 26.80
N TYR A 195 11.10 11.51 27.10
CA TYR A 195 11.68 12.63 26.35
C TYR A 195 12.13 12.28 24.93
N SER A 196 12.32 10.99 24.63
CA SER A 196 12.81 10.53 23.34
C SER A 196 11.75 9.80 22.49
N ASN A 197 10.56 9.57 23.06
CA ASN A 197 9.49 8.83 22.39
C ASN A 197 8.23 9.71 22.30
N GLY A 198 7.86 10.08 21.08
CA GLY A 198 6.67 10.89 20.81
C GLY A 198 6.88 12.39 20.92
N ASP A 199 8.11 12.88 21.02
CA ASP A 199 8.43 14.31 21.12
C ASP A 199 8.07 15.11 19.85
N LYS A 200 7.89 14.42 18.72
CA LYS A 200 7.37 14.98 17.46
C LYS A 200 5.98 14.47 17.09
N ALA A 201 5.34 13.67 17.94
CA ALA A 201 4.04 13.07 17.66
C ALA A 201 2.88 13.96 18.09
N ILE A 202 1.77 13.89 17.36
CA ILE A 202 0.46 14.37 17.83
C ILE A 202 -0.23 13.16 18.46
N CYS A 203 -0.32 13.13 19.79
CA CYS A 203 -0.73 11.95 20.54
C CYS A 203 -2.21 11.89 20.92
N GLU A 204 -2.91 13.01 20.81
CA GLU A 204 -4.35 13.05 21.00
C GLU A 204 -5.04 12.75 19.66
N GLU A 205 -5.88 11.74 19.65
CA GLU A 205 -6.54 11.22 18.46
C GLU A 205 -8.03 11.07 18.76
N SER A 206 -8.86 11.63 17.88
CA SER A 206 -10.32 11.55 17.93
C SER A 206 -10.86 10.83 16.70
N SER A 207 -12.12 10.38 16.75
CA SER A 207 -12.75 9.67 15.63
C SER A 207 -13.99 10.39 15.12
N PHE A 208 -14.24 10.33 13.82
CA PHE A 208 -15.46 10.85 13.20
C PHE A 208 -16.06 9.89 12.16
N ASN A 209 -17.31 10.14 11.76
CA ASN A 209 -18.02 9.27 10.83
C ASN A 209 -17.90 9.77 9.38
N LEU A 210 -17.30 8.95 8.53
CA LEU A 210 -17.21 9.16 7.08
C LEU A 210 -18.39 8.50 6.38
N THR A 211 -19.03 9.26 5.50
CA THR A 211 -20.17 8.81 4.70
C THR A 211 -19.87 8.87 3.21
N VAL A 212 -20.28 7.86 2.46
CA VAL A 212 -20.25 7.87 1.01
C VAL A 212 -21.53 8.50 0.49
N VAL A 213 -21.40 9.45 -0.43
CA VAL A 213 -22.55 10.12 -1.06
C VAL A 213 -22.91 9.35 -2.33
N GLU A 214 -23.84 8.41 -2.22
CA GLU A 214 -24.23 7.47 -3.31
C GLU A 214 -24.64 8.16 -4.62
N SER A 215 -25.24 9.35 -4.55
CA SER A 215 -25.59 10.16 -5.73
C SER A 215 -24.38 10.71 -6.48
N GLY A 216 -23.24 10.88 -5.80
CA GLY A 216 -21.97 11.34 -6.35
C GLY A 216 -21.04 10.21 -6.83
N VAL A 217 -21.48 8.95 -6.76
CA VAL A 217 -20.70 7.81 -7.26
C VAL A 217 -20.92 7.65 -8.77
N SER A 218 -19.82 7.68 -9.52
CA SER A 218 -19.78 7.50 -10.96
C SER A 218 -18.89 6.30 -11.34
N GLN A 219 -18.55 6.19 -12.62
CA GLN A 219 -17.74 5.10 -13.17
C GLN A 219 -16.24 5.33 -12.90
N THR A 220 -15.84 6.58 -12.70
CA THR A 220 -14.44 7.00 -12.53
C THR A 220 -14.24 7.94 -11.33
N ALA A 221 -15.27 8.11 -10.51
CA ALA A 221 -15.19 8.95 -9.31
C ALA A 221 -16.19 8.54 -8.24
N PHE A 222 -15.91 8.93 -6.99
CA PHE A 222 -16.87 8.85 -5.89
C PHE A 222 -16.78 10.08 -5.00
N THR A 223 -17.87 10.41 -4.32
CA THR A 223 -17.96 11.55 -3.42
C THR A 223 -18.09 11.08 -1.97
N LEU A 224 -17.34 11.73 -1.09
CA LEU A 224 -17.29 11.48 0.33
C LEU A 224 -17.78 12.69 1.10
N ARG A 225 -18.33 12.45 2.30
CA ARG A 225 -18.77 13.51 3.20
C ARG A 225 -18.50 13.15 4.65
N TRP A 226 -17.97 14.09 5.42
CA TRP A 226 -17.67 13.94 6.85
C TRP A 226 -17.86 15.27 7.59
N PRO A 227 -18.04 15.27 8.92
CA PRO A 227 -18.16 16.50 9.69
C PRO A 227 -16.84 17.29 9.66
N ALA A 228 -16.94 18.62 9.52
CA ALA A 228 -15.78 19.49 9.64
C ALA A 228 -15.22 19.43 11.07
N LEU A 229 -13.88 19.35 11.16
CA LEU A 229 -13.14 19.42 12.41
C LEU A 229 -13.42 20.76 13.07
N ASN A 230 -13.87 20.72 14.33
CA ASN A 230 -14.02 21.94 15.10
C ASN A 230 -12.61 22.46 15.44
N THR A 231 -12.24 23.61 14.88
CA THR A 231 -10.94 24.24 15.11
C THR A 231 -10.97 25.33 16.18
N SER A 232 -12.07 25.47 16.95
CA SER A 232 -12.25 26.58 17.88
C SER A 232 -11.28 26.55 19.07
N ASP A 233 -10.85 25.35 19.47
CA ASP A 233 -9.95 25.09 20.59
C ASP A 233 -8.49 24.87 20.15
N ILE A 234 -8.19 25.01 18.86
CA ILE A 234 -6.85 24.85 18.27
C ILE A 234 -6.47 26.07 17.41
N ASP A 235 -5.19 26.25 17.12
CA ASP A 235 -4.78 27.29 16.16
C ASP A 235 -5.20 26.86 14.75
N HIS A 236 -6.34 27.39 14.28
CA HIS A 236 -6.92 27.06 12.97
C HIS A 236 -5.95 27.26 11.79
N ARG A 237 -4.93 28.12 11.92
CA ARG A 237 -3.89 28.31 10.89
C ARG A 237 -2.96 27.10 10.75
N LYS A 238 -2.92 26.26 11.78
CA LYS A 238 -2.12 25.03 11.84
C LYS A 238 -2.93 23.81 11.39
N PHE A 239 -4.22 23.96 11.14
CA PHE A 239 -5.01 22.95 10.46
C PHE A 239 -4.86 23.15 8.95
N LEU A 240 -4.28 22.18 8.25
CA LEU A 240 -3.99 22.29 6.82
C LEU A 240 -5.15 21.76 5.96
N GLY A 241 -5.91 20.79 6.48
CA GLY A 241 -6.99 20.14 5.76
C GLY A 241 -7.09 18.65 6.10
N TYR A 242 -7.54 17.86 5.14
CA TYR A 242 -7.73 16.42 5.28
C TYR A 242 -6.92 15.64 4.27
N ASP A 243 -6.38 14.54 4.73
CA ASP A 243 -5.79 13.50 3.91
C ASP A 243 -6.83 12.40 3.71
N ILE A 244 -7.19 12.16 2.46
CA ILE A 244 -8.13 11.13 2.03
C ILE A 244 -7.32 9.97 1.47
N LEU A 245 -7.45 8.81 2.10
CA LEU A 245 -6.69 7.61 1.75
C LEU A 245 -7.62 6.53 1.25
N TYR A 246 -7.32 5.96 0.09
CA TYR A 246 -8.13 4.91 -0.53
C TYR A 246 -7.29 3.82 -1.17
N LYS A 247 -7.80 2.58 -1.16
CA LYS A 247 -7.17 1.44 -1.85
C LYS A 247 -8.21 0.49 -2.44
N GLU A 248 -7.81 -0.20 -3.51
CA GLU A 248 -8.62 -1.25 -4.13
C GLU A 248 -8.71 -2.47 -3.22
N VAL A 249 -9.91 -3.01 -3.03
CA VAL A 249 -10.16 -4.20 -2.20
C VAL A 249 -11.13 -5.15 -2.91
N SER A 250 -10.96 -6.45 -2.72
CA SER A 250 -11.81 -7.46 -3.37
C SER A 250 -13.20 -7.57 -2.73
N TRP A 251 -13.32 -7.29 -1.42
CA TRP A 251 -14.56 -7.40 -0.65
C TRP A 251 -14.52 -6.45 0.56
N PRO A 252 -15.67 -6.08 1.15
CA PRO A 252 -15.73 -5.14 2.28
C PRO A 252 -15.37 -5.84 3.61
N ASP A 253 -14.07 -5.96 3.88
CA ASP A 253 -13.56 -6.65 5.06
C ASP A 253 -13.79 -5.87 6.35
N PRO A 254 -14.61 -6.38 7.31
CA PRO A 254 -14.82 -5.71 8.59
C PRO A 254 -13.57 -5.67 9.48
N ASN A 255 -12.57 -6.53 9.21
CA ASN A 255 -11.31 -6.58 9.95
C ASN A 255 -10.18 -5.79 9.27
N LEU A 256 -10.47 -5.09 8.17
CA LEU A 256 -9.48 -4.27 7.48
C LEU A 256 -8.96 -3.18 8.42
N SER A 257 -7.64 -3.08 8.58
CA SER A 257 -7.03 -2.01 9.36
C SER A 257 -6.47 -0.90 8.48
N ILE A 258 -6.61 0.34 8.93
CA ILE A 258 -5.94 1.51 8.31
C ILE A 258 -4.40 1.41 8.40
N ASP A 259 -3.92 0.59 9.33
CA ASP A 259 -2.50 0.39 9.62
C ASP A 259 -1.89 -0.75 8.81
N ASP A 260 -2.70 -1.51 8.07
CA ASP A 260 -2.20 -2.58 7.21
C ASP A 260 -1.44 -2.01 6.01
N ASP A 261 -0.27 -2.59 5.75
CA ASP A 261 0.58 -2.32 4.58
C ASP A 261 0.90 -0.83 4.39
N ARG A 262 1.27 -0.15 5.48
CA ARG A 262 1.66 1.26 5.52
C ARG A 262 3.16 1.46 5.35
N SER A 263 3.50 2.54 4.64
CA SER A 263 4.87 3.01 4.49
C SER A 263 4.93 4.51 4.70
N SER A 264 6.06 5.02 5.18
CA SER A 264 6.31 6.47 5.23
C SER A 264 6.57 7.07 3.84
N CYS A 265 6.83 6.23 2.83
CA CYS A 265 7.12 6.64 1.47
C CYS A 265 5.88 6.44 0.58
N GLN A 266 5.47 7.48 -0.16
CA GLN A 266 4.23 7.50 -0.94
C GLN A 266 4.18 6.43 -2.04
N ASP A 267 5.33 6.08 -2.62
CA ASP A 267 5.47 5.10 -3.70
C ASP A 267 5.38 3.64 -3.24
N THR A 268 5.49 3.40 -1.94
CA THR A 268 5.49 2.06 -1.34
C THR A 268 4.34 1.79 -0.37
N ASP A 269 3.52 2.80 -0.10
CA ASP A 269 2.28 2.66 0.65
C ASP A 269 1.22 1.95 -0.22
N SER A 270 0.41 1.09 0.41
CA SER A 270 -0.71 0.42 -0.27
C SER A 270 -1.90 1.36 -0.50
N TRP A 271 -1.94 2.51 0.18
CA TRP A 271 -3.00 3.49 0.07
C TRP A 271 -2.61 4.63 -0.86
N TYR A 272 -3.48 4.95 -1.81
CA TYR A 272 -3.40 6.19 -2.55
C TYR A 272 -3.84 7.36 -1.68
N TYR A 273 -3.29 8.54 -1.95
CA TYR A 273 -3.47 9.74 -1.16
C TYR A 273 -4.06 10.87 -2.00
N HIS A 274 -5.02 11.60 -1.43
CA HIS A 274 -5.55 12.85 -1.95
C HIS A 274 -5.68 13.87 -0.83
N PHE A 275 -5.24 15.10 -1.06
CA PHE A 275 -5.30 16.18 -0.07
C PHE A 275 -6.47 17.12 -0.38
N GLU A 276 -7.27 17.39 0.64
CA GLU A 276 -8.40 18.31 0.61
C GLU A 276 -8.12 19.49 1.56
N GLY A 277 -7.98 20.70 1.03
CA GLY A 277 -7.66 21.90 1.84
C GLY A 277 -8.85 22.42 2.66
N VAL A 278 -8.59 23.27 3.66
CA VAL A 278 -9.61 23.81 4.59
C VAL A 278 -10.74 24.61 3.91
N ASN A 279 -10.49 25.21 2.75
CA ASN A 279 -11.38 26.22 2.16
C ASN A 279 -12.11 25.78 0.88
N GLU A 280 -12.00 24.51 0.48
CA GLU A 280 -12.46 24.11 -0.85
C GLU A 280 -13.92 23.64 -0.86
N ASN A 281 -14.46 23.03 0.21
CA ASN A 281 -15.79 22.39 0.16
C ASN A 281 -16.57 22.29 1.50
N ILE A 282 -16.62 23.36 2.30
CA ILE A 282 -17.43 23.37 3.55
C ILE A 282 -18.89 23.71 3.25
N GLU A 283 -19.81 22.83 3.62
CA GLU A 283 -21.25 22.98 3.47
C GLU A 283 -21.97 22.94 4.82
N ARG A 284 -22.96 23.81 5.02
CA ARG A 284 -23.90 23.71 6.16
C ARG A 284 -25.19 23.06 5.71
N ILE A 285 -25.50 21.88 6.25
CA ILE A 285 -26.79 21.24 5.98
C ILE A 285 -27.90 22.14 6.55
N ASN A 286 -28.81 22.58 5.68
CA ASN A 286 -29.95 23.46 6.00
C ASN A 286 -29.59 24.86 6.56
N GLY A 287 -28.35 25.33 6.39
CA GLY A 287 -27.93 26.69 6.80
C GLY A 287 -27.72 26.91 8.30
N THR A 288 -28.29 26.05 9.16
CA THR A 288 -28.14 26.09 10.63
C THR A 288 -27.58 24.80 11.23
N GLY A 289 -27.28 23.80 10.41
CA GLY A 289 -26.70 22.52 10.85
C GLY A 289 -25.17 22.57 11.02
N PRO A 290 -24.58 21.46 11.52
CA PRO A 290 -23.13 21.32 11.60
C PRO A 290 -22.50 21.41 10.20
N GLU A 291 -21.27 21.90 10.17
CA GLU A 291 -20.47 22.01 8.95
C GLU A 291 -19.98 20.62 8.53
N TYR A 292 -20.08 20.33 7.24
CA TYR A 292 -19.58 19.13 6.61
C TYR A 292 -18.61 19.50 5.51
N VAL A 293 -17.63 18.63 5.30
CA VAL A 293 -16.73 18.71 4.15
C VAL A 293 -17.17 17.64 3.16
N THR A 294 -17.28 18.02 1.89
CA THR A 294 -17.61 17.12 0.79
C THR A 294 -16.46 17.09 -0.21
N ALA A 295 -15.90 15.93 -0.51
CA ALA A 295 -14.81 15.82 -1.49
C ALA A 295 -15.13 14.77 -2.56
N MET A 296 -14.82 15.10 -3.82
CA MET A 296 -14.98 14.20 -4.97
C MET A 296 -13.62 13.68 -5.41
N ILE A 297 -13.46 12.35 -5.37
CA ILE A 297 -12.23 11.68 -5.78
C ILE A 297 -12.45 11.11 -7.18
N GLY A 298 -11.85 11.74 -8.18
CA GLY A 298 -11.84 11.28 -9.58
C GLY A 298 -10.47 11.49 -10.20
N ASN A 299 -9.67 10.42 -10.30
CA ASN A 299 -8.33 10.48 -10.87
C ASN A 299 -7.99 9.15 -11.59
N SER A 300 -6.78 9.04 -12.13
CA SER A 300 -6.33 7.86 -12.88
C SER A 300 -6.25 6.55 -12.08
N HIS A 301 -6.34 6.59 -10.76
CA HIS A 301 -6.33 5.40 -9.89
C HIS A 301 -7.74 4.85 -9.61
N ILE A 302 -8.80 5.58 -10.02
CA ILE A 302 -10.19 5.15 -9.86
C ILE A 302 -10.66 4.44 -11.13
N LYS A 303 -10.91 3.13 -11.01
CA LYS A 303 -11.34 2.25 -12.09
C LYS A 303 -12.86 2.02 -12.03
N PRO A 304 -13.51 1.73 -13.16
CA PRO A 304 -14.90 1.28 -13.19
C PRO A 304 -15.13 -0.04 -12.47
N HIS A 305 -16.35 -0.24 -11.97
CA HIS A 305 -16.80 -1.44 -11.26
C HIS A 305 -15.81 -1.99 -10.21
N THR A 306 -15.11 -1.10 -9.53
CA THR A 306 -14.03 -1.46 -8.60
C THR A 306 -14.44 -1.04 -7.19
N LEU A 307 -14.21 -1.94 -6.22
CA LEU A 307 -14.50 -1.67 -4.81
C LEU A 307 -13.28 -1.07 -4.14
N TYR A 308 -13.49 0.05 -3.44
CA TYR A 308 -12.48 0.77 -2.70
C TYR A 308 -12.82 0.79 -1.21
N ALA A 309 -11.81 0.58 -0.38
CA ALA A 309 -11.83 0.98 1.02
C ALA A 309 -11.28 2.41 1.11
N VAL A 310 -11.90 3.26 1.93
CA VAL A 310 -11.53 4.66 2.06
C VAL A 310 -11.67 5.15 3.49
N TYR A 311 -10.76 6.00 3.92
CA TYR A 311 -10.85 6.70 5.20
C TYR A 311 -10.18 8.08 5.10
N VAL A 312 -10.47 8.94 6.06
CA VAL A 312 -10.01 10.33 6.10
C VAL A 312 -9.28 10.58 7.42
N THR A 313 -8.16 11.29 7.37
CA THR A 313 -7.44 11.78 8.55
C THR A 313 -7.16 13.27 8.43
N THR A 314 -7.08 13.97 9.54
CA THR A 314 -6.70 15.39 9.57
C THR A 314 -5.21 15.57 9.28
N LYS A 315 -4.86 16.62 8.54
CA LYS A 315 -3.49 17.07 8.34
C LYS A 315 -3.24 18.35 9.12
N MET A 316 -2.30 18.31 10.06
CA MET A 316 -2.01 19.43 10.95
C MET A 316 -0.52 19.70 11.12
N VAL A 317 -0.17 20.97 11.27
CA VAL A 317 1.14 21.41 11.72
C VAL A 317 1.26 21.17 13.22
N ARG A 318 2.42 20.65 13.64
CA ARG A 318 2.68 20.30 15.03
C ARG A 318 2.63 21.54 15.94
N HIS A 319 1.89 21.44 17.03
CA HIS A 319 1.84 22.47 18.07
C HIS A 319 1.30 21.90 19.38
N GLN A 320 1.49 22.65 20.47
CA GLN A 320 0.88 22.30 21.76
C GLN A 320 -0.64 22.36 21.64
N GLY A 321 -1.33 21.28 22.01
CA GLY A 321 -2.78 21.16 21.86
C GLY A 321 -3.25 20.64 20.50
N ALA A 322 -2.33 20.30 19.58
CA ALA A 322 -2.68 19.61 18.36
C ALA A 322 -3.37 18.27 18.64
N ARG A 323 -4.45 17.99 17.91
CA ARG A 323 -5.28 16.77 17.98
C ARG A 323 -5.53 16.24 16.58
N ASN A 324 -5.16 14.99 16.34
CA ASN A 324 -5.53 14.32 15.11
C ASN A 324 -6.97 13.83 15.19
N ALA A 325 -7.62 13.70 14.04
CA ALA A 325 -8.88 13.00 13.92
C ALA A 325 -8.83 12.03 12.73
N VAL A 326 -9.36 10.82 12.93
CA VAL A 326 -9.38 9.76 11.91
C VAL A 326 -10.79 9.20 11.76
N SER A 327 -11.23 8.95 10.54
CA SER A 327 -12.56 8.40 10.29
C SER A 327 -12.62 6.88 10.46
N ASN A 328 -13.83 6.32 10.51
CA ASN A 328 -14.04 4.92 10.17
C ASN A 328 -13.65 4.65 8.70
N ILE A 329 -13.40 3.39 8.38
CA ILE A 329 -13.29 2.94 6.99
C ILE A 329 -14.70 2.85 6.41
N ALA A 330 -14.88 3.45 5.24
CA ALA A 330 -16.05 3.28 4.39
C ALA A 330 -15.68 2.47 3.14
N PHE A 331 -16.67 1.81 2.55
CA PHE A 331 -16.51 1.04 1.32
C PHE A 331 -17.37 1.65 0.21
N VAL A 332 -16.79 1.83 -0.97
CA VAL A 332 -17.49 2.39 -2.13
C VAL A 332 -17.16 1.60 -3.38
N ARG A 333 -18.19 1.20 -4.15
CA ARG A 333 -18.03 0.53 -5.45
C ARG A 333 -18.37 1.51 -6.55
N THR A 334 -17.42 1.75 -7.46
CA THR A 334 -17.68 2.59 -8.65
C THR A 334 -18.66 1.90 -9.60
N ARG A 335 -19.33 2.69 -10.43
CA ARG A 335 -20.32 2.18 -11.39
C ARG A 335 -19.65 1.46 -12.56
N PHE A 336 -20.44 0.63 -13.23
CA PHE A 336 -20.06 -0.05 -14.48
C PHE A 336 -19.68 0.98 -15.56
N ALA A 337 -18.73 0.61 -16.42
CA ALA A 337 -18.41 1.34 -17.65
C ALA A 337 -18.45 0.43 -18.87
N VAL A 338 -18.27 1.03 -20.04
CA VAL A 338 -18.19 0.31 -21.31
C VAL A 338 -16.98 -0.63 -21.26
N PRO A 339 -17.15 -1.95 -21.48
CA PRO A 339 -16.04 -2.90 -21.55
C PRO A 339 -15.15 -2.62 -22.76
N ASP A 340 -13.88 -2.99 -22.65
CA ASP A 340 -13.00 -3.03 -23.83
C ASP A 340 -13.50 -4.04 -24.88
N PRO A 341 -13.11 -3.90 -26.16
CA PRO A 341 -13.41 -4.92 -27.16
C PRO A 341 -12.81 -6.28 -26.77
N PRO A 342 -13.52 -7.40 -26.99
CA PRO A 342 -12.96 -8.74 -26.81
C PRO A 342 -11.86 -8.99 -27.85
N ARG A 343 -10.85 -9.77 -27.49
CA ARG A 343 -9.75 -10.11 -28.40
C ARG A 343 -10.04 -11.43 -29.09
N ILE A 344 -10.34 -11.39 -30.39
CA ILE A 344 -10.51 -12.61 -31.20
C ILE A 344 -9.17 -13.36 -31.25
N THR A 345 -9.19 -14.62 -30.82
CA THR A 345 -8.01 -15.49 -30.75
C THR A 345 -7.96 -16.46 -31.93
N LYS A 346 -9.13 -16.86 -32.43
CA LYS A 346 -9.26 -17.78 -33.55
C LYS A 346 -10.47 -17.43 -34.39
N ALA A 347 -10.31 -17.49 -35.70
CA ALA A 347 -11.40 -17.45 -36.66
C ALA A 347 -11.05 -18.39 -37.82
N GLU A 348 -11.71 -19.54 -37.90
CA GLU A 348 -11.44 -20.55 -38.92
C GLU A 348 -12.73 -21.10 -39.53
N ALA A 349 -12.70 -21.38 -40.84
CA ALA A 349 -13.79 -22.09 -41.49
C ALA A 349 -13.68 -23.59 -41.17
N LEU A 350 -14.72 -24.17 -40.58
CA LEU A 350 -14.81 -25.62 -40.36
C LEU A 350 -15.44 -26.34 -41.55
N GLY A 351 -16.13 -25.59 -42.43
CA GLY A 351 -16.75 -26.09 -43.65
C GLY A 351 -17.30 -24.94 -44.50
N THR A 352 -18.11 -25.26 -45.50
CA THR A 352 -18.67 -24.25 -46.42
C THR A 352 -19.69 -23.32 -45.77
N ASN A 353 -20.32 -23.75 -44.67
CA ASN A 353 -21.40 -23.03 -44.00
C ASN A 353 -21.13 -22.80 -42.49
N GLU A 354 -19.89 -23.04 -42.03
CA GLU A 354 -19.56 -22.99 -40.61
C GLU A 354 -18.22 -22.29 -40.38
N ILE A 355 -18.24 -21.32 -39.47
CA ILE A 355 -17.06 -20.57 -39.03
C ILE A 355 -16.99 -20.72 -37.52
N MET A 356 -15.88 -21.25 -37.03
CA MET A 356 -15.55 -21.26 -35.62
C MET A 356 -14.85 -19.95 -35.26
N VAL A 357 -15.37 -19.24 -34.26
CA VAL A 357 -14.77 -18.01 -33.74
C VAL A 357 -14.56 -18.19 -32.23
N GLU A 358 -13.34 -17.96 -31.79
CA GLU A 358 -12.94 -17.97 -30.38
C GLU A 358 -12.37 -16.60 -30.01
N TRP A 359 -12.60 -16.15 -28.78
CA TRP A 359 -12.10 -14.88 -28.28
C TRP A 359 -11.77 -14.97 -26.79
N ASP A 360 -10.82 -14.14 -26.38
CA ASP A 360 -10.56 -13.85 -24.98
C ASP A 360 -11.54 -12.77 -24.47
N PRO A 361 -11.86 -12.76 -23.17
CA PRO A 361 -12.57 -11.66 -22.54
C PRO A 361 -11.86 -10.30 -22.74
N PRO A 362 -12.61 -9.18 -22.70
CA PRO A 362 -12.07 -7.83 -22.65
C PRO A 362 -10.94 -7.67 -21.63
N ALA A 363 -9.90 -6.93 -22.01
CA ALA A 363 -8.78 -6.62 -21.11
C ALA A 363 -9.26 -5.84 -19.86
N GLN A 364 -10.14 -4.85 -20.08
CA GLN A 364 -10.87 -4.18 -19.01
C GLN A 364 -12.37 -4.43 -19.18
N PRO A 365 -12.93 -5.40 -18.43
CA PRO A 365 -14.35 -5.71 -18.54
C PRO A 365 -15.24 -4.61 -17.96
N ASN A 366 -14.70 -3.75 -17.08
CA ASN A 366 -15.41 -2.62 -16.46
C ASN A 366 -16.74 -2.99 -15.80
N GLY A 367 -16.90 -4.27 -15.43
CA GLY A 367 -18.16 -4.87 -15.05
C GLY A 367 -18.21 -6.38 -15.16
N ASP A 368 -19.32 -6.94 -14.69
CA ASP A 368 -19.68 -8.34 -14.94
C ASP A 368 -20.22 -8.47 -16.36
N ILE A 369 -19.56 -9.28 -17.18
CA ILE A 369 -19.97 -9.50 -18.57
C ILE A 369 -21.22 -10.39 -18.59
N SER A 370 -22.33 -9.85 -19.09
CA SER A 370 -23.59 -10.60 -19.17
C SER A 370 -23.68 -11.47 -20.42
N HIS A 371 -23.29 -10.94 -21.58
CA HIS A 371 -23.34 -11.63 -22.86
C HIS A 371 -22.40 -10.96 -23.89
N TYR A 372 -22.12 -11.66 -24.98
CA TYR A 372 -21.44 -11.13 -26.15
C TYR A 372 -22.45 -11.03 -27.29
N VAL A 373 -22.38 -9.94 -28.06
CA VAL A 373 -23.18 -9.76 -29.28
C VAL A 373 -22.28 -10.00 -30.48
N ILE A 374 -22.58 -11.04 -31.25
CA ILE A 374 -21.83 -11.42 -32.44
C ILE A 374 -22.63 -10.97 -33.66
N SER A 375 -22.00 -10.20 -34.52
CA SER A 375 -22.56 -9.81 -35.81
C SER A 375 -21.56 -10.12 -36.91
N TRP A 376 -22.06 -10.65 -38.03
CA TRP A 376 -21.26 -10.97 -39.20
C TRP A 376 -21.97 -10.43 -40.44
N ARG A 377 -21.18 -10.10 -41.46
CA ARG A 377 -21.67 -9.72 -42.78
C ARG A 377 -20.79 -10.38 -43.83
N ALA A 378 -21.41 -10.89 -44.89
CA ALA A 378 -20.65 -11.29 -46.07
C ALA A 378 -19.97 -10.04 -46.64
N MET A 379 -18.65 -10.07 -46.78
CA MET A 379 -17.93 -9.02 -47.50
C MET A 379 -18.16 -9.22 -48.99
N ASN A 380 -18.37 -8.13 -49.73
CA ASN A 380 -18.52 -8.21 -51.19
C ASN A 380 -17.19 -8.68 -51.82
N ASP A 381 -17.26 -9.63 -52.74
CA ASP A 381 -16.11 -10.15 -53.47
C ASP A 381 -15.34 -9.03 -54.19
N ASP A 382 -16.04 -8.00 -54.70
CA ASP A 382 -15.40 -6.84 -55.32
C ASP A 382 -14.51 -6.07 -54.34
N TYR A 383 -14.93 -5.95 -53.07
CA TYR A 383 -14.18 -5.26 -52.02
C TYR A 383 -12.99 -6.10 -51.54
N MET A 384 -13.17 -7.41 -51.43
CA MET A 384 -12.08 -8.36 -51.11
C MET A 384 -11.03 -8.39 -52.23
N ASN A 385 -11.45 -8.39 -53.50
CA ASN A 385 -10.55 -8.37 -54.64
C ASN A 385 -9.80 -7.03 -54.77
N GLN A 386 -10.42 -5.91 -54.39
CA GLN A 386 -9.80 -4.59 -54.49
C GLN A 386 -8.78 -4.29 -53.36
N TYR A 387 -8.98 -4.83 -52.15
CA TYR A 387 -8.14 -4.51 -50.98
C TYR A 387 -7.34 -5.69 -50.42
N MET A 388 -7.73 -6.94 -50.69
CA MET A 388 -6.98 -8.16 -50.30
C MET A 388 -6.55 -9.01 -51.51
N GLY A 389 -7.08 -8.74 -52.70
CA GLY A 389 -6.83 -9.45 -53.94
C GLY A 389 -5.56 -9.01 -54.67
N ALA A 390 -4.39 -9.28 -54.08
CA ALA A 390 -3.13 -9.35 -54.82
C ALA A 390 -2.21 -10.43 -54.25
N ALA A 391 -2.76 -11.61 -53.99
CA ALA A 391 -2.00 -12.86 -53.91
C ALA A 391 -2.53 -13.84 -54.96
N VAL A 392 -2.64 -13.37 -56.20
CA VAL A 392 -2.73 -14.25 -57.36
C VAL A 392 -1.36 -14.89 -57.50
N CYS A 393 -1.31 -16.22 -57.48
CA CYS A 393 -0.09 -17.02 -57.51
C CYS A 393 0.93 -16.50 -58.53
N HIS A 394 1.93 -15.76 -58.08
CA HIS A 394 3.23 -15.83 -58.70
C HIS A 394 3.97 -16.98 -58.05
N ASP A 395 4.53 -17.83 -58.91
CA ASP A 395 5.11 -19.13 -58.67
C ASP A 395 6.44 -19.05 -57.88
N ASP A 396 6.46 -18.34 -56.75
CA ASP A 396 7.62 -18.24 -55.87
C ASP A 396 7.29 -18.83 -54.49
N ILE A 397 7.73 -20.07 -54.34
CA ILE A 397 7.78 -20.86 -53.10
C ILE A 397 8.71 -20.12 -52.12
N SER A 398 8.21 -19.14 -51.35
CA SER A 398 8.81 -18.68 -50.07
C SER A 398 8.20 -17.37 -49.53
N ARG A 399 6.90 -17.34 -49.19
CA ARG A 399 6.42 -16.36 -48.19
C ARG A 399 5.38 -17.01 -47.27
N ASN A 400 5.74 -17.16 -46.00
CA ASN A 400 4.79 -17.44 -44.92
C ASN A 400 3.75 -16.32 -44.90
N LEU A 401 2.47 -16.70 -44.97
CA LEU A 401 1.35 -15.77 -44.89
C LEU A 401 1.17 -15.37 -43.42
N ASP A 402 1.65 -14.18 -43.05
CA ASP A 402 1.40 -13.57 -41.74
C ASP A 402 0.04 -12.86 -41.80
N LEU A 403 -0.94 -13.38 -41.05
CA LEU A 403 -2.32 -12.89 -41.01
C LEU A 403 -2.49 -11.76 -39.97
N SER A 404 -1.56 -10.81 -39.95
CA SER A 404 -1.66 -9.60 -39.11
C SER A 404 -2.15 -8.42 -39.97
N LEU A 405 -3.45 -8.40 -40.24
CA LEU A 405 -4.09 -7.32 -41.00
C LEU A 405 -4.17 -6.04 -40.16
N GLY A 406 -3.43 -5.03 -40.61
CA GLY A 406 -3.51 -3.65 -40.16
C GLY A 406 -4.84 -3.00 -40.52
N LEU A 407 -5.36 -2.23 -39.56
CA LEU A 407 -6.44 -1.27 -39.75
C LEU A 407 -5.99 -0.21 -40.77
N ALA A 408 -6.65 -0.17 -41.93
CA ALA A 408 -6.56 0.95 -42.85
C ALA A 408 -7.78 1.87 -42.66
N ASP A 409 -7.47 3.14 -42.46
CA ASP A 409 -8.36 4.30 -42.44
C ASP A 409 -9.39 4.30 -43.58
N GLY A 410 -10.64 4.62 -43.24
CA GLY A 410 -11.56 5.27 -44.16
C GLY A 410 -12.85 4.52 -44.51
N LEU A 411 -13.84 4.53 -43.61
CA LEU A 411 -15.27 4.56 -43.95
C LEU A 411 -16.03 5.39 -42.89
N ARG A 412 -16.33 6.65 -43.22
CA ARG A 412 -17.49 7.41 -42.68
C ARG A 412 -18.75 6.66 -43.17
N ASP A 413 -19.86 6.47 -42.48
CA ASP A 413 -20.53 7.17 -41.36
C ASP A 413 -21.61 6.19 -40.82
N PRO A 414 -21.84 5.99 -39.50
CA PRO A 414 -23.07 5.38 -39.01
C PRO A 414 -24.06 6.46 -38.55
N THR A 415 -25.18 6.55 -39.25
CA THR A 415 -26.38 7.27 -38.83
C THR A 415 -27.04 6.61 -37.61
N THR A 416 -26.46 6.81 -36.43
CA THR A 416 -27.14 6.78 -35.12
C THR A 416 -26.21 7.39 -34.06
N PRO A 417 -26.65 8.33 -33.22
CA PRO A 417 -25.77 9.09 -32.34
C PRO A 417 -25.28 8.23 -31.16
N ALA A 418 -23.97 7.96 -31.13
CA ALA A 418 -23.27 7.55 -29.91
C ALA A 418 -23.22 8.73 -28.92
N PRO A 419 -23.34 8.49 -27.60
CA PRO A 419 -23.25 9.56 -26.60
C PRO A 419 -21.85 10.16 -26.62
N ARG A 420 -21.80 11.50 -26.74
CA ARG A 420 -20.59 12.31 -26.82
C ARG A 420 -19.74 12.19 -25.56
N ALA A 421 -18.54 11.63 -25.67
CA ALA A 421 -17.45 11.97 -24.78
C ALA A 421 -16.87 13.32 -25.23
N VAL A 422 -16.91 14.32 -24.35
CA VAL A 422 -16.35 15.66 -24.59
C VAL A 422 -14.85 15.58 -24.41
N SER A 423 -14.11 15.52 -25.52
CA SER A 423 -12.66 15.73 -25.54
C SER A 423 -12.36 17.23 -25.61
N VAL A 424 -11.78 17.77 -24.54
CA VAL A 424 -11.25 19.14 -24.48
C VAL A 424 -10.03 19.23 -25.39
N LEU A 425 -10.08 20.17 -26.34
CA LEU A 425 -8.98 20.52 -27.23
C LEU A 425 -7.90 21.27 -26.45
N MET A 426 -6.63 20.90 -26.65
CA MET A 426 -5.50 21.80 -26.44
C MET A 426 -4.66 21.86 -27.70
N ASP A 427 -4.30 23.09 -28.03
CA ASP A 427 -3.78 23.63 -29.27
C ASP A 427 -2.33 23.21 -29.57
N GLY A 428 -1.97 23.28 -30.85
CA GLY A 428 -0.77 22.66 -31.41
C GLY A 428 0.53 23.48 -31.43
N ASN A 429 1.58 22.72 -31.78
CA ASN A 429 2.79 23.08 -32.52
C ASN A 429 3.94 23.85 -31.80
N GLY A 430 5.12 23.22 -31.74
CA GLY A 430 6.35 23.87 -31.27
C GLY A 430 7.57 22.93 -31.16
N ASP A 431 8.25 22.75 -32.29
CA ASP A 431 9.70 22.56 -32.47
C ASP A 431 10.44 21.29 -32.01
N ARG A 432 11.07 20.63 -33.00
CA ARG A 432 12.07 19.57 -32.87
C ARG A 432 13.43 20.19 -32.59
N ARG A 433 13.99 19.96 -31.41
CA ARG A 433 15.44 19.98 -31.20
C ARG A 433 15.92 18.64 -30.66
N SER A 434 16.90 18.10 -31.37
CA SER A 434 17.64 16.89 -31.02
C SER A 434 18.43 17.13 -29.74
N ASP A 435 18.13 16.36 -28.69
CA ASP A 435 19.09 16.13 -27.62
C ASP A 435 19.51 14.67 -27.63
N THR A 436 20.76 14.48 -28.03
CA THR A 436 21.53 13.24 -27.94
C THR A 436 21.79 12.89 -26.49
N CYS A 437 21.22 11.78 -26.00
CA CYS A 437 21.79 10.89 -24.99
C CYS A 437 21.11 9.50 -25.04
N LEU A 438 21.89 8.42 -24.96
CA LEU A 438 21.39 7.04 -25.00
C LEU A 438 20.56 6.69 -23.76
N ARG A 439 19.43 6.04 -24.04
CA ARG A 439 18.46 5.48 -23.09
C ARG A 439 19.01 4.20 -22.46
N ASN A 440 19.42 4.27 -21.20
CA ASN A 440 19.49 3.08 -20.34
C ASN A 440 18.07 2.78 -19.79
N GLU A 441 17.65 1.52 -19.88
CA GLU A 441 16.42 1.01 -19.28
C GLU A 441 16.51 1.07 -17.75
N GLY A 442 15.46 1.58 -17.08
CA GLY A 442 15.24 1.33 -15.64
C GLY A 442 15.15 2.52 -14.68
N CYS A 443 15.13 3.78 -15.12
CA CYS A 443 14.92 4.91 -14.19
C CYS A 443 13.53 5.56 -14.36
N CYS A 444 12.67 5.40 -13.36
CA CYS A 444 11.52 6.30 -13.17
C CYS A 444 12.02 7.67 -12.69
N LYS A 445 11.51 8.77 -13.28
CA LYS A 445 11.73 10.11 -12.74
C LYS A 445 11.01 10.23 -11.40
N CYS A 446 11.75 10.26 -10.30
CA CYS A 446 11.22 10.77 -9.04
C CYS A 446 11.09 12.28 -9.17
N SER A 447 9.86 12.79 -9.16
CA SER A 447 9.65 14.21 -8.92
C SER A 447 9.96 14.45 -7.44
N LEU A 448 11.04 15.16 -7.13
CA LEU A 448 11.17 15.84 -5.84
C LEU A 448 10.06 16.90 -5.81
N LYS A 449 8.88 16.54 -5.31
CA LYS A 449 7.89 17.48 -4.81
C LYS A 449 8.00 17.46 -3.29
N GLY A 450 8.01 18.66 -2.71
CA GLY A 450 8.51 18.99 -1.38
C GLY A 450 8.29 17.93 -0.32
N THR A 451 9.33 17.71 0.48
CA THR A 451 9.18 16.96 1.72
C THR A 451 8.08 17.61 2.56
N PRO A 452 7.26 16.86 3.31
CA PRO A 452 6.23 17.42 4.20
C PRO A 452 6.78 18.53 5.12
N ASN A 453 8.06 18.44 5.48
CA ASN A 453 8.74 19.43 6.31
C ASN A 453 8.90 20.80 5.67
N GLU A 454 9.10 20.93 4.35
CA GLU A 454 9.24 22.27 3.72
C GLU A 454 7.92 23.06 3.79
N PHE A 455 6.78 22.36 3.69
CA PHE A 455 5.47 22.98 3.82
C PHE A 455 5.18 23.33 5.29
N ASP A 456 5.44 22.41 6.23
CA ASP A 456 5.33 22.67 7.68
C ASP A 456 6.18 23.89 8.12
N GLU A 457 7.44 23.97 7.69
CA GLU A 457 8.35 25.08 8.03
C GLU A 457 7.88 26.42 7.42
N SER A 458 7.33 26.39 6.20
CA SER A 458 6.78 27.60 5.57
C SER A 458 5.56 28.15 6.31
N VAL A 459 4.66 27.26 6.76
CA VAL A 459 3.45 27.63 7.52
C VAL A 459 3.82 28.11 8.92
N GLU A 460 4.80 27.48 9.58
CA GLU A 460 5.32 27.95 10.87
C GLU A 460 5.95 29.35 10.75
N SER A 461 6.71 29.61 9.69
CA SER A 461 7.33 30.91 9.42
C SER A 461 6.28 32.02 9.20
N GLN A 462 5.25 31.74 8.42
CA GLN A 462 4.15 32.69 8.16
C GLN A 462 3.35 32.98 9.43
N THR A 463 3.06 31.94 10.23
CA THR A 463 2.36 32.07 11.52
C THR A 463 3.16 32.91 12.51
N ALA A 464 4.49 32.72 12.56
CA ALA A 464 5.38 33.48 13.42
C ALA A 464 5.43 34.97 13.04
N PHE A 465 5.44 35.28 11.73
CA PHE A 465 5.39 36.64 11.23
C PHE A 465 4.09 37.35 11.60
N GLU A 466 2.92 36.71 11.37
CA GLU A 466 1.62 37.28 11.75
C GLU A 466 1.52 37.54 13.26
N ASN A 467 1.96 36.58 14.09
CA ASN A 467 1.99 36.74 15.54
C ASN A 467 2.90 37.91 15.95
N ALA A 468 4.05 38.08 15.31
CA ALA A 468 4.95 39.20 15.59
C ALA A 468 4.29 40.55 15.26
N VAL A 469 3.56 40.64 14.13
CA VAL A 469 2.82 41.85 13.77
C VAL A 469 1.69 42.11 14.77
N HIS A 470 0.86 41.11 15.06
CA HIS A 470 -0.29 41.28 15.95
C HIS A 470 0.15 41.62 17.37
N ASN A 471 1.18 40.98 17.92
CA ASN A 471 1.69 41.28 19.26
C ASN A 471 2.31 42.67 19.39
N VAL A 472 2.76 43.28 18.29
CA VAL A 472 3.29 44.65 18.26
C VAL A 472 2.16 45.69 18.16
N VAL A 473 1.09 45.38 17.42
CA VAL A 473 -0.02 46.31 17.17
C VAL A 473 -1.10 46.24 18.26
N PHE A 474 -1.28 45.08 18.91
CA PHE A 474 -2.23 44.91 20.00
C PHE A 474 -1.61 45.32 21.34
N VAL A 475 -1.82 46.57 21.72
CA VAL A 475 -1.55 47.05 23.08
C VAL A 475 -2.81 46.78 23.91
N GLN A 476 -2.76 45.85 24.87
CA GLN A 476 -3.79 45.77 25.92
C GLN A 476 -3.80 47.11 26.66
N LYS A 477 -4.89 47.88 26.49
CA LYS A 477 -5.18 49.05 27.34
C LYS A 477 -5.93 48.62 28.59
#